data_AF-U1QTU9-F1
#
_entry.id   AF-U1QTU9-F1
#
_cell.length_a   1.000
_cell.length_b   1.000
_cell.length_c   1.000
_cell.angle_alpha   90.00
_cell.angle_beta   90.00
_cell.angle_gamma   90.00
#
_symmetry.space_group_name_H-M   'P 1'
#
loop_
_entity.id
_entity.type
_entity.pdbx_description
1 polymer ?
#
loop_
_entity_poly.entity_id
_entity_poly.type
_entity_poly.pdbx_seq_one_letter_code
_entity_poly.pdbx_strand_id
1 'polypeptide(L)'
;MNKNNRQQDEQSRQREQVVAKAVRNRDRTRQNLLTQGRKLARRRAKNVERTREGADESDSSTTVSGHSTTPPVDSNERAAARHSHSTVPSRPKGSTVPAAPRLYGLGLHARLQPETESSDETPAATDTPEATSAGDAPGAAEEVDER
;
A
#
# COMPACT_ATOMS: atom_id res chain seq x y z
N MET A 1 -46.91 -19.64 42.33
CA MET A 1 -45.83 -19.44 41.33
C MET A 1 -45.85 -17.97 40.89
N ASN A 2 -44.79 -17.21 41.18
CA ASN A 2 -44.73 -15.76 40.95
C ASN A 2 -44.63 -15.40 39.46
N LYS A 3 -45.54 -14.54 38.99
CA LYS A 3 -45.59 -14.06 37.60
C LYS A 3 -44.32 -13.29 37.18
N ASN A 4 -43.64 -12.65 38.13
CA ASN A 4 -42.43 -11.86 37.88
C ASN A 4 -41.23 -12.71 37.45
N ASN A 5 -41.07 -13.94 37.97
CA ASN A 5 -39.95 -14.80 37.59
C ASN A 5 -40.10 -15.33 36.16
N ARG A 6 -41.33 -15.66 35.73
CA ARG A 6 -41.59 -16.10 34.35
C ARG A 6 -41.26 -15.01 33.31
N GLN A 7 -41.58 -13.76 33.62
CA GLN A 7 -41.26 -12.64 32.71
C GLN A 7 -39.75 -12.42 32.58
N GLN A 8 -38.99 -12.56 33.67
CA GLN A 8 -37.53 -12.47 33.62
C GLN A 8 -36.90 -13.61 32.82
N ASP A 9 -37.40 -14.84 32.99
CA ASP A 9 -36.94 -16.02 32.24
C ASP A 9 -37.29 -15.93 30.74
N GLU A 10 -38.43 -15.34 30.39
CA GLU A 10 -38.78 -15.10 28.98
C GLU A 10 -37.89 -14.03 28.36
N GLN A 11 -37.60 -12.95 29.09
CA GLN A 11 -36.71 -11.89 28.61
C GLN A 11 -35.26 -12.38 28.44
N SER A 12 -34.75 -13.22 29.33
CA SER A 12 -33.39 -13.78 29.20
C SER A 12 -33.27 -14.64 27.94
N ARG A 13 -34.24 -15.54 27.70
CA ARG A 13 -34.29 -16.36 26.48
C ARG A 13 -34.36 -15.53 25.21
N GLN A 14 -35.15 -14.45 25.20
CA GLN A 14 -35.21 -13.55 24.05
C GLN A 14 -33.87 -12.85 23.80
N ARG A 15 -33.19 -12.40 24.85
CA ARG A 15 -31.85 -11.79 24.74
C ARG A 15 -30.83 -12.77 24.17
N GLU A 16 -30.81 -14.01 24.68
CA GLU A 16 -29.94 -15.06 24.17
C GLU A 16 -30.18 -15.36 22.69
N GLN A 17 -31.45 -15.42 22.27
CA GLN A 17 -31.81 -15.62 20.87
C GLN A 17 -31.32 -14.49 19.96
N VAL A 18 -31.46 -13.24 20.40
CA VAL A 18 -30.98 -12.06 19.65
C VAL A 18 -29.47 -12.09 19.52
N VAL A 19 -28.75 -12.37 20.61
CA VAL A 19 -27.28 -12.49 20.60
C VAL A 19 -26.84 -13.63 19.66
N ALA A 20 -27.45 -14.81 19.78
CA ALA A 20 -27.14 -15.94 18.92
C ALA A 20 -27.43 -15.66 17.44
N LYS A 21 -28.46 -14.86 17.13
CA LYS A 21 -28.75 -14.42 15.76
C LYS A 21 -27.71 -13.42 15.25
N ALA A 22 -27.30 -12.47 16.09
CA ALA A 22 -26.27 -11.48 15.74
C ALA A 22 -24.91 -12.16 15.45
N VAL A 23 -24.49 -13.10 16.30
CA VAL A 23 -23.26 -13.87 16.09
C VAL A 23 -23.30 -14.65 14.77
N ARG A 24 -24.40 -15.36 14.50
CA ARG A 24 -24.58 -16.08 13.23
C ARG A 24 -24.54 -15.15 12.01
N ASN A 25 -25.15 -13.95 12.11
CA ASN A 25 -25.10 -12.98 11.02
C ASN A 25 -23.68 -12.46 10.78
N ARG A 26 -22.95 -12.12 11.85
CA ARG A 26 -21.54 -11.70 11.78
C ARG A 26 -20.67 -12.75 11.11
N ASP A 27 -20.83 -14.01 11.51
CA ASP A 27 -19.98 -15.07 10.99
C ASP A 27 -20.30 -15.38 9.51
N ARG A 28 -21.59 -15.33 9.13
CA ARG A 28 -22.01 -15.46 7.72
C ARG A 28 -21.51 -14.32 6.85
N THR A 29 -21.61 -13.07 7.32
CA THR A 29 -21.11 -11.90 6.58
C THR A 29 -19.59 -11.96 6.43
N ARG A 30 -18.87 -12.36 7.48
CA ARG A 30 -17.41 -12.59 7.40
C ARG A 30 -17.05 -13.64 6.36
N GLN A 31 -17.74 -14.78 6.35
CA GLN A 31 -17.51 -15.83 5.34
C GLN A 31 -17.78 -15.32 3.92
N ASN A 32 -18.86 -14.56 3.71
CA ASN A 32 -19.19 -13.96 2.42
C ASN A 32 -18.11 -12.97 1.94
N LEU A 33 -17.61 -12.11 2.83
CA LEU A 33 -16.53 -11.18 2.49
C LEU A 33 -15.24 -11.92 2.12
N LEU A 34 -14.87 -12.96 2.87
CA LEU A 34 -13.68 -13.76 2.57
C LEU A 34 -13.80 -14.50 1.24
N THR A 35 -14.98 -15.05 0.92
CA THR A 35 -15.21 -15.72 -0.37
C THR A 35 -15.16 -14.75 -1.54
N GLN A 36 -15.76 -13.55 -1.40
CA GLN A 36 -15.65 -12.48 -2.39
C GLN A 36 -14.20 -12.04 -2.58
N GLY A 37 -13.45 -11.84 -1.49
CA GLY A 37 -12.03 -11.50 -1.52
C GLY A 37 -11.19 -12.55 -2.26
N ARG A 38 -11.39 -13.83 -1.94
CA ARG A 38 -10.72 -14.95 -2.64
C ARG A 38 -11.07 -14.98 -4.13
N LYS A 39 -12.34 -14.75 -4.49
CA LYS A 39 -12.78 -14.68 -5.89
C LYS A 39 -12.12 -13.51 -6.63
N LEU A 40 -12.04 -12.34 -6.01
CA LEU A 40 -11.37 -11.17 -6.58
C LEU A 40 -9.86 -11.41 -6.75
N ALA A 41 -9.20 -11.99 -5.75
CA ALA A 41 -7.78 -12.34 -5.83
C ALA A 41 -7.50 -13.31 -6.99
N ARG A 42 -8.31 -14.37 -7.13
CA ARG A 42 -8.22 -15.30 -8.27
C ARG A 42 -8.41 -14.60 -9.62
N ARG A 43 -9.37 -13.67 -9.72
CA ARG A 43 -9.59 -12.89 -10.95
C ARG A 43 -8.38 -11.99 -11.25
N ARG A 44 -7.81 -11.35 -10.23
CA ARG A 44 -6.60 -10.52 -10.39
C ARG A 44 -5.41 -11.36 -10.84
N ALA A 45 -5.19 -12.53 -10.25
CA ALA A 45 -4.12 -13.45 -10.66
C ALA A 45 -4.27 -13.87 -12.13
N LYS A 46 -5.47 -14.30 -12.55
CA LYS A 46 -5.75 -14.64 -13.95
C LYS A 46 -5.59 -13.47 -14.91
N ASN A 47 -5.94 -12.25 -14.50
CA ASN A 47 -5.73 -11.07 -15.33
C ASN A 47 -4.24 -10.79 -15.50
N VAL A 48 -3.44 -10.96 -14.44
CA VAL A 48 -1.97 -10.83 -14.50
C VAL A 48 -1.36 -11.89 -15.41
N GLU A 49 -1.79 -13.15 -15.31
CA GLU A 49 -1.36 -14.24 -16.19
C GLU A 49 -1.63 -13.89 -17.67
N ARG A 50 -2.87 -13.51 -18.02
CA ARG A 50 -3.20 -13.12 -19.39
C ARG A 50 -2.40 -11.92 -19.90
N THR A 51 -2.11 -10.94 -19.04
CA THR A 51 -1.28 -9.80 -19.44
C THR A 51 0.18 -10.20 -19.64
N ARG A 52 0.68 -11.21 -18.93
CA ARG A 52 2.05 -11.74 -19.12
C ARG A 52 2.14 -12.58 -20.39
N GLU A 53 1.22 -13.52 -20.59
CA GLU A 53 1.15 -14.33 -21.82
C GLU A 53 0.98 -13.46 -23.07
N GLY A 54 0.15 -12.41 -22.98
CA GLY A 54 0.00 -11.43 -24.04
C GLY A 54 1.19 -10.49 -24.20
N ALA A 55 2.12 -10.40 -23.24
CA ALA A 55 3.35 -9.63 -23.37
C ALA A 55 4.49 -10.46 -24.00
N ASP A 56 4.61 -11.75 -23.63
CA ASP A 56 5.65 -12.65 -24.16
C ASP A 56 5.44 -13.01 -25.64
N GLU A 57 4.17 -13.09 -26.11
CA GLU A 57 3.85 -13.25 -27.55
C GLU A 57 3.92 -11.93 -28.34
N SER A 58 4.06 -10.78 -27.67
CA SER A 58 3.98 -9.44 -28.28
C SER A 58 5.31 -8.70 -28.38
N ASP A 59 6.44 -9.37 -28.22
CA ASP A 59 7.75 -8.80 -28.56
C ASP A 59 7.97 -8.63 -30.08
N SER A 60 6.92 -8.86 -30.89
CA SER A 60 6.93 -8.58 -32.33
C SER A 60 5.97 -7.48 -32.80
N SER A 61 5.08 -6.93 -31.96
CA SER A 61 4.35 -5.74 -32.40
C SER A 61 3.81 -4.87 -31.28
N THR A 62 4.19 -3.61 -31.39
CA THR A 62 3.68 -2.38 -30.78
C THR A 62 2.17 -2.20 -31.01
N THR A 63 1.32 -3.14 -30.61
CA THR A 63 -0.13 -3.01 -30.77
C THR A 63 -0.80 -2.88 -29.41
N VAL A 64 -0.70 -1.68 -28.86
CA VAL A 64 -1.88 -1.09 -28.22
C VAL A 64 -3.00 -1.22 -29.25
N SER A 65 -3.94 -2.15 -29.03
CA SER A 65 -5.12 -2.26 -29.89
C SER A 65 -5.74 -0.86 -29.98
N GLY A 66 -5.70 -0.24 -31.17
CA GLY A 66 -6.07 1.16 -31.37
C GLY A 66 -7.54 1.48 -31.05
N HIS A 67 -8.30 0.48 -30.60
CA HIS A 67 -9.71 0.55 -30.22
C HIS A 67 -9.92 0.31 -28.71
N SER A 68 -8.85 0.06 -27.94
CA SER A 68 -8.94 -0.09 -26.48
C SER A 68 -9.14 1.28 -25.83
N THR A 69 -10.34 1.52 -25.30
CA THR A 69 -10.66 2.72 -24.51
C THR A 69 -10.16 2.63 -23.07
N THR A 70 -9.67 1.47 -22.64
CA THR A 70 -9.10 1.30 -21.30
C THR A 70 -7.60 1.60 -21.32
N PRO A 71 -7.08 2.39 -20.35
CA PRO A 71 -5.66 2.68 -20.27
C PRO A 71 -4.87 1.39 -20.02
N PRO A 72 -3.62 1.31 -20.55
CA PRO A 72 -2.74 0.20 -20.22
C PRO A 72 -2.50 0.18 -18.70
N VAL A 73 -2.59 -1.01 -18.10
CA VAL A 73 -2.34 -1.19 -16.67
C VAL A 73 -0.83 -1.16 -16.47
N ASP A 74 -0.32 -0.09 -15.85
CA ASP A 74 1.09 0.00 -15.45
C ASP A 74 1.42 -1.18 -14.50
N SER A 75 2.61 -1.77 -14.68
CA SER A 75 3.14 -2.71 -13.68
C SER A 75 3.41 -1.97 -12.36
N ASN A 76 3.39 -2.69 -11.23
CA ASN A 76 3.64 -2.09 -9.91
C ASN A 76 5.03 -1.41 -9.85
N GLU A 77 6.03 -1.98 -10.51
CA GLU A 77 7.37 -1.40 -10.64
C GLU A 77 7.35 -0.09 -11.43
N ARG A 78 6.60 -0.03 -12.53
CA ARG A 78 6.45 1.18 -13.35
C ARG A 78 5.68 2.27 -12.61
N ALA A 79 4.64 1.91 -11.86
CA ALA A 79 3.92 2.84 -10.98
C ALA A 79 4.83 3.36 -9.85
N ALA A 80 5.62 2.49 -9.23
CA ALA A 80 6.59 2.86 -8.20
C ALA A 80 7.66 3.81 -8.75
N ALA A 81 8.20 3.56 -9.95
CA ALA A 81 9.17 4.43 -10.62
C ALA A 81 8.58 5.82 -10.91
N ARG A 82 7.33 5.91 -11.37
CA ARG A 82 6.64 7.20 -11.62
C ARG A 82 6.44 8.03 -10.34
N HIS A 83 6.29 7.36 -9.21
CA HIS A 83 6.14 7.99 -7.89
C HIS A 83 7.46 8.01 -7.09
N SER A 84 8.59 7.72 -7.73
CA SER A 84 9.91 7.72 -7.08
C SER A 84 10.35 9.12 -6.62
N HIS A 85 9.69 10.18 -7.07
CA HIS A 85 9.95 11.56 -6.68
C HIS A 85 9.25 11.98 -5.38
N SER A 86 8.96 11.04 -4.47
CA SER A 86 8.41 11.37 -3.15
C SER A 86 9.33 12.36 -2.45
N THR A 87 8.86 13.61 -2.29
CA THR A 87 9.50 14.67 -1.51
C THR A 87 9.33 14.48 0.00
N VAL A 88 8.63 13.41 0.41
CA VAL A 88 8.48 13.07 1.82
C VAL A 88 9.76 12.41 2.31
N PRO A 89 10.44 12.97 3.32
CA PRO A 89 11.62 12.34 3.90
C PRO A 89 11.25 10.97 4.48
N SER A 90 12.10 9.97 4.25
CA SER A 90 11.93 8.61 4.78
C SER A 90 11.73 8.60 6.30
N ARG A 91 12.32 9.58 6.99
CA ARG A 91 12.17 9.82 8.42
C ARG A 91 11.90 11.31 8.68
N PRO A 92 10.73 11.70 9.19
CA PRO A 92 10.47 13.08 9.55
C PRO A 92 11.29 13.51 10.78
N LYS A 93 11.58 14.81 10.82
CA LYS A 93 12.42 15.44 11.85
C LYS A 93 11.88 15.13 13.26
N GLY A 94 12.78 14.68 14.14
CA GLY A 94 12.48 14.39 15.55
C GLY A 94 11.92 13.00 15.84
N SER A 95 11.69 12.15 14.84
CA SER A 95 11.23 10.78 15.11
C SER A 95 12.39 9.82 15.39
N THR A 96 12.26 9.01 16.44
CA THR A 96 13.17 7.90 16.77
C THR A 96 12.69 6.54 16.26
N VAL A 97 11.44 6.45 15.81
CA VAL A 97 10.78 5.19 15.45
C VAL A 97 11.07 4.85 13.99
N PRO A 98 11.45 3.60 13.64
CA PRO A 98 11.61 3.17 12.26
C PRO A 98 10.32 3.27 11.42
N ALA A 99 10.45 3.34 10.10
CA ALA A 99 9.33 3.60 9.20
C ALA A 99 8.21 2.54 9.29
N ALA A 100 8.57 1.25 9.32
CA ALA A 100 7.60 0.16 9.38
C ALA A 100 6.67 0.22 10.63
N PRO A 101 7.20 0.33 11.88
CA PRO A 101 6.36 0.51 13.06
C PRO A 101 5.52 1.79 13.06
N ARG A 102 5.96 2.85 12.37
CA ARG A 102 5.19 4.10 12.25
C ARG A 102 4.02 3.98 11.28
N LEU A 103 4.22 3.33 10.13
CA LEU A 103 3.22 3.20 9.08
C LEU A 103 2.12 2.20 9.46
N TYR A 104 2.51 1.09 10.07
CA TYR A 104 1.60 0.02 10.45
C TYR A 104 1.09 0.13 11.89
N GLY A 105 1.71 0.99 12.69
CA GLY A 105 1.51 1.07 14.14
C GLY A 105 2.32 0.01 14.89
N LEU A 106 2.78 0.36 16.10
CA LEU A 106 3.70 -0.45 16.92
C LEU A 106 3.17 -1.88 17.15
N GLY A 107 1.88 -2.02 17.48
CA GLY A 107 1.28 -3.33 17.80
C GLY A 107 1.07 -4.22 16.58
N LEU A 108 0.84 -3.66 15.39
CA LEU A 108 0.66 -4.44 14.17
C LEU A 108 2.01 -4.88 13.62
N HIS A 109 3.02 -4.00 13.67
CA HIS A 109 4.39 -4.36 13.33
C HIS A 109 4.93 -5.50 14.20
N ALA A 110 4.73 -5.43 15.52
CA ALA A 110 5.14 -6.50 16.44
C ALA A 110 4.44 -7.84 16.15
N ARG A 111 3.21 -7.83 15.64
CA ARG A 111 2.49 -9.06 15.25
C ARG A 111 2.91 -9.61 13.90
N LEU A 112 3.43 -8.77 13.02
CA LEU A 112 3.88 -9.14 11.68
C LEU A 112 5.36 -9.54 11.65
N GLN A 113 6.13 -9.22 12.67
CA GLN A 113 7.48 -9.74 12.88
C GLN A 113 7.35 -11.18 13.41
N PRO A 114 7.59 -12.22 12.59
CA PRO A 114 7.95 -13.52 13.16
C PRO A 114 9.24 -13.32 13.96
N GLU A 115 9.40 -14.06 15.06
CA GLU A 115 10.62 -14.11 15.88
C GLU A 115 11.81 -14.55 15.02
N THR A 116 12.37 -13.62 14.23
CA THR A 116 13.59 -13.80 13.46
C THR A 116 14.56 -12.77 13.98
N GLU A 117 15.63 -13.32 14.54
CA GLU A 117 16.73 -12.66 15.19
C GLU A 117 17.19 -11.40 14.44
N SER A 118 17.28 -10.31 15.19
CA SER A 118 18.41 -9.37 15.20
C SER A 118 19.40 -9.52 14.03
N SER A 119 19.07 -8.89 12.90
CA SER A 119 20.08 -8.39 11.97
C SER A 119 19.95 -6.89 11.92
N ASP A 120 20.73 -6.25 12.79
CA ASP A 120 21.08 -4.85 12.71
C ASP A 120 21.92 -4.64 11.44
N GLU A 121 21.24 -4.49 10.30
CA GLU A 121 21.88 -4.14 9.04
C GLU A 121 21.50 -2.69 8.70
N THR A 122 22.18 -1.77 9.38
CA THR A 122 22.40 -0.41 8.90
C THR A 122 23.06 -0.47 7.53
N PRO A 123 22.44 0.00 6.43
CA PRO A 123 23.21 0.33 5.25
C PRO A 123 24.06 1.56 5.59
N ALA A 124 25.38 1.39 5.49
CA ALA A 124 26.36 2.45 5.70
C ALA A 124 26.01 3.68 4.85
N ALA A 125 25.79 4.81 5.52
CA ALA A 125 25.86 6.11 4.89
C ALA A 125 27.31 6.30 4.43
N THR A 126 27.55 6.14 3.14
CA THR A 126 28.77 6.66 2.52
C THR A 126 28.59 8.17 2.42
N ASP A 127 29.06 8.83 3.48
CA ASP A 127 29.45 10.23 3.45
C ASP A 127 30.56 10.40 2.41
N THR A 128 30.31 11.24 1.40
CA THR A 128 31.37 11.96 0.71
C THR A 128 30.88 13.40 0.54
N PRO A 129 31.32 14.33 1.40
CA PRO A 129 31.00 15.74 1.28
C PRO A 129 32.16 16.50 0.59
N GLU A 130 31.95 16.99 -0.63
CA GLU A 130 32.64 18.14 -1.26
C GLU A 130 32.08 18.27 -2.70
N ALA A 131 31.64 19.41 -3.22
CA ALA A 131 32.13 20.75 -3.01
C ALA A 131 30.99 21.78 -2.93
N THR A 132 31.28 22.80 -2.12
CA THR A 132 30.49 23.98 -1.84
C THR A 132 30.32 24.90 -3.04
N SER A 133 29.11 25.44 -3.13
CA SER A 133 28.73 26.73 -3.72
C SER A 133 29.76 27.85 -3.52
N ALA A 134 30.00 28.63 -4.58
CA ALA A 134 30.04 30.10 -4.53
C ALA A 134 29.85 30.64 -5.95
N GLY A 135 28.74 31.34 -6.20
CA GLY A 135 28.60 32.19 -7.37
C GLY A 135 29.33 33.51 -7.16
N ASP A 136 29.76 34.14 -8.24
CA ASP A 136 29.77 35.61 -8.35
C ASP A 136 29.93 36.01 -9.83
N ALA A 137 29.03 36.86 -10.31
CA ALA A 137 29.24 37.65 -11.52
C ALA A 137 29.94 38.95 -11.09
N PRO A 138 30.80 39.58 -11.92
CA PRO A 138 30.27 40.68 -12.74
C PRO A 138 31.00 40.98 -14.07
N GLY A 139 30.25 41.54 -15.02
CA GLY A 139 30.55 42.73 -15.84
C GLY A 139 31.89 42.89 -16.59
N ALA A 140 31.80 42.92 -17.93
CA ALA A 140 32.55 43.80 -18.84
C ALA A 140 31.73 43.90 -20.15
N ALA A 141 31.04 45.00 -20.41
CA ALA A 141 31.49 46.21 -21.11
C ALA A 141 31.75 46.00 -22.62
N GLU A 142 30.98 46.77 -23.39
CA GLU A 142 31.06 47.17 -24.80
C GLU A 142 32.24 46.69 -25.67
N GLU A 143 31.93 46.26 -26.89
CA GLU A 143 32.33 47.07 -28.06
C GLU A 143 31.42 46.77 -29.26
N VAL A 144 30.82 47.83 -29.76
CA VAL A 144 30.15 47.95 -31.05
C VAL A 144 31.25 48.07 -32.09
N ASP A 145 31.21 47.31 -33.18
CA ASP A 145 31.91 47.73 -34.38
C ASP A 145 30.99 47.61 -35.59
N GLU A 146 30.92 48.72 -36.32
CA GLU A 146 30.08 48.95 -37.47
C GLU A 146 30.83 48.56 -38.76
N ARG A 147 30.03 48.12 -39.75
CA ARG A 147 30.28 48.07 -41.21
C ARG A 147 30.62 46.72 -41.82
#